data_AF-A0A2R6G7U1-F1
#
_entry.id   AF-A0A2R6G7U1-F1
#
_cell.length_a   1.000
_cell.length_b   1.000
_cell.length_c   1.000
_cell.angle_alpha   90.00
_cell.angle_beta   90.00
_cell.angle_gamma   90.00
#
_symmetry.space_group_name_H-M   'P 1'
#
loop_
_entity.id
_entity.type
_entity.pdbx_description
1 polymer ?
#
loop_
_entity_poly.entity_id
_entity_poly.type
_entity_poly.pdbx_seq_one_letter_code
_entity_poly.pdbx_strand_id
1 'polypeptide(L)'
;MSDDPGYEDDLEYFPANRTVRIVVARGPDGPASFEEMPFEEWMSIEATEVALERVRSVTADRLGTSEFGSGMGRPPEDAPVDGMVVWVHATYSERDGETVTPAVPLARLADVAPRSVDVSVSMAGDEFSRTVPVFARSETVGWA
;
A
#
# COMPACT_ATOMS: atom_id res chain seq x y z
N MET A 1 -8.70 -12.29 28.09
CA MET A 1 -9.03 -11.24 27.11
C MET A 1 -9.41 -10.02 27.91
N SER A 2 -8.48 -9.07 28.03
CA SER A 2 -8.73 -7.79 28.68
C SER A 2 -8.97 -6.80 27.55
N ASP A 3 -10.23 -6.40 27.42
CA ASP A 3 -10.67 -5.21 26.70
C ASP A 3 -10.24 -4.03 27.58
N ASP A 4 -9.02 -3.51 27.37
CA ASP A 4 -8.56 -2.30 28.05
C ASP A 4 -8.95 -1.10 27.17
N PRO A 5 -9.87 -0.24 27.64
CA PRO A 5 -10.45 0.82 26.82
C PRO A 5 -9.41 1.90 26.55
N GLY A 6 -8.95 1.98 25.31
CA GLY A 6 -7.96 2.97 24.84
C GLY A 6 -7.14 2.53 23.62
N TYR A 7 -7.15 1.25 23.27
CA TYR A 7 -6.38 0.68 22.15
C TYR A 7 -7.28 -0.11 21.19
N GLU A 8 -8.25 0.54 20.57
CA GLU A 8 -9.18 -0.19 19.67
C GLU A 8 -8.49 -0.67 18.37
N ASP A 9 -7.33 -0.13 17.98
CA ASP A 9 -6.65 -0.50 16.72
C ASP A 9 -5.09 -0.44 16.74
N ASP A 10 -4.43 -0.64 17.88
CA ASP A 10 -2.95 -0.48 17.99
C ASP A 10 -2.42 0.92 17.59
N LEU A 11 -3.32 1.90 17.56
CA LEU A 11 -3.11 3.25 17.08
C LEU A 11 -3.71 4.26 18.06
N GLU A 12 -2.95 5.31 18.34
CA GLU A 12 -3.41 6.49 19.09
C GLU A 12 -3.09 7.75 18.29
N TYR A 13 -4.09 8.63 18.13
CA TYR A 13 -3.91 9.93 17.49
C TYR A 13 -3.96 11.05 18.52
N PHE A 14 -2.98 11.95 18.46
CA PHE A 14 -2.87 13.13 19.31
C PHE A 14 -3.18 14.39 18.50
N PRO A 15 -4.41 14.93 18.54
CA PRO A 15 -4.80 16.07 17.72
C PRO A 15 -4.03 17.36 18.06
N ALA A 16 -3.60 17.50 19.31
CA ALA A 16 -2.93 18.71 19.81
C ALA A 16 -1.60 19.02 19.08
N ASN A 17 -0.90 17.99 18.61
CA ASN A 17 0.36 18.10 17.86
C ASN A 17 0.33 17.36 16.52
N ARG A 18 -0.83 16.82 16.12
CA ARG A 18 -1.03 16.05 14.88
C ARG A 18 -0.02 14.91 14.75
N THR A 19 0.10 14.09 15.80
CA THR A 19 1.00 12.94 15.86
C THR A 19 0.20 11.66 15.98
N VAL A 20 0.55 10.65 15.17
CA VAL A 20 0.02 9.29 15.29
C VAL A 20 1.08 8.44 15.98
N ARG A 21 0.66 7.66 16.97
CA ARG A 21 1.50 6.68 17.65
C ARG A 21 0.96 5.29 17.39
N ILE A 22 1.81 4.41 16.89
CA ILE A 22 1.48 3.03 16.57
C ILE A 22 2.26 2.06 17.45
N VAL A 23 1.64 0.93 17.78
CA VAL A 23 2.30 -0.17 18.50
C VAL A 23 3.13 -0.98 17.49
N VAL A 24 4.45 -1.02 17.67
CA VAL A 24 5.36 -1.78 16.77
C VAL A 24 5.89 -3.07 17.38
N ALA A 25 5.73 -3.27 18.69
CA ALA A 25 5.99 -4.56 19.34
C ALA A 25 5.09 -4.77 20.55
N ARG A 26 4.77 -6.03 20.84
CA ARG A 26 4.00 -6.46 22.01
C ARG A 26 4.82 -7.42 22.88
N GLY A 27 4.75 -7.21 24.18
CA GLY A 27 5.32 -8.07 25.22
C GLY A 27 4.22 -8.84 25.96
N PRO A 28 4.60 -9.63 26.98
CA PRO A 28 3.66 -10.43 27.79
C PRO A 28 2.63 -9.58 28.54
N ASP A 29 2.94 -8.31 28.83
CA ASP A 29 2.11 -7.39 29.62
C ASP A 29 1.40 -6.31 28.76
N GLY A 30 1.48 -6.39 27.42
CA GLY A 30 0.87 -5.40 26.51
C GLY A 30 1.84 -4.80 25.49
N PRO A 31 1.54 -3.62 24.91
CA PRO A 31 2.46 -2.90 24.02
C PRO A 31 3.84 -2.70 24.67
N ALA A 32 4.90 -3.12 23.97
CA ALA A 32 6.28 -3.05 24.43
C ALA A 32 7.06 -1.89 23.82
N SER A 33 6.72 -1.48 22.59
CA SER A 33 7.34 -0.33 21.93
C SER A 33 6.39 0.31 20.95
N PHE A 34 6.61 1.61 20.72
CA PHE A 34 5.80 2.44 19.85
C PHE A 34 6.68 3.17 18.84
N GLU A 35 6.08 3.51 17.71
CA GLU A 35 6.62 4.47 16.75
C GLU A 35 5.68 5.66 16.68
N GLU A 36 6.24 6.86 16.59
CA GLU A 36 5.49 8.10 16.43
C GLU A 36 5.82 8.71 15.09
N MET A 37 4.79 9.18 14.38
CA MET A 37 4.97 9.89 13.12
C MET A 37 3.96 11.03 12.95
N PRO A 38 4.29 12.03 12.11
CA PRO A 38 3.35 13.09 11.76
C PRO A 38 2.08 12.54 11.12
N PHE A 39 0.94 13.15 11.43
CA PHE A 39 -0.36 12.81 10.86
C PHE A 39 -0.34 12.74 9.33
N GLU A 40 0.31 13.70 8.66
CA GLU A 40 0.36 13.74 7.20
C GLU A 40 1.16 12.56 6.62
N GLU A 41 2.18 12.08 7.34
CA GLU A 41 2.94 10.90 6.94
C GLU A 41 2.10 9.63 7.09
N TRP A 42 1.46 9.45 8.25
CA TRP A 42 0.54 8.33 8.50
C TRP A 42 -0.62 8.31 7.50
N MET A 43 -1.31 9.43 7.32
CA MET A 43 -2.44 9.53 6.39
C MET A 43 -2.02 9.34 4.92
N SER A 44 -0.76 9.65 4.58
CA SER A 44 -0.22 9.35 3.25
C SER A 44 -0.02 7.85 3.04
N ILE A 45 0.39 7.11 4.08
CA ILE A 45 0.48 5.64 4.07
C ILE A 45 -0.92 5.04 3.93
N GLU A 46 -1.84 5.39 4.83
CA GLU A 46 -3.23 4.92 4.82
C GLU A 46 -3.94 5.20 3.49
N ALA A 47 -3.77 6.40 2.94
CA ALA A 47 -4.35 6.74 1.64
C ALA A 47 -3.78 5.86 0.51
N THR A 48 -2.50 5.49 0.58
CA THR A 48 -1.88 4.59 -0.41
C THR A 48 -2.37 3.15 -0.25
N GLU A 49 -2.64 2.69 0.98
CA GLU A 49 -3.23 1.38 1.25
C GLU A 49 -4.65 1.26 0.68
N VAL A 50 -5.50 2.24 0.97
CA VAL A 50 -6.85 2.33 0.39
C VAL A 50 -6.79 2.38 -1.15
N ALA A 51 -5.84 3.14 -1.71
CA ALA A 51 -5.63 3.17 -3.14
C ALA A 51 -5.19 1.81 -3.70
N LEU A 52 -4.30 1.09 -3.02
CA LEU A 52 -3.82 -0.23 -3.43
C LEU A 52 -4.98 -1.22 -3.53
N GLU A 53 -5.83 -1.29 -2.50
CA GLU A 53 -7.00 -2.17 -2.51
C GLU A 53 -7.93 -1.84 -3.68
N ARG A 54 -8.18 -0.55 -3.90
CA ARG A 54 -9.02 -0.09 -5.01
C ARG A 54 -8.42 -0.43 -6.38
N VAL A 55 -7.13 -0.21 -6.56
CA VAL A 55 -6.41 -0.54 -7.80
C VAL A 55 -6.47 -2.04 -8.06
N ARG A 56 -6.23 -2.87 -7.03
CA ARG A 56 -6.28 -4.33 -7.15
C ARG A 56 -7.67 -4.80 -7.58
N SER A 57 -8.72 -4.34 -6.90
CA SER A 57 -10.11 -4.69 -7.24
C SER A 57 -10.45 -4.29 -8.69
N VAL A 58 -10.25 -3.03 -9.06
CA VAL A 58 -10.62 -2.52 -10.39
C VAL A 58 -9.81 -3.21 -11.50
N THR A 59 -8.52 -3.45 -11.26
CA THR A 59 -7.65 -4.10 -12.24
C THR A 59 -8.06 -5.56 -12.44
N ALA A 60 -8.36 -6.29 -11.34
CA ALA A 60 -8.83 -7.66 -11.42
C ALA A 60 -10.16 -7.78 -12.16
N ASP A 61 -11.12 -6.89 -11.86
CA ASP A 61 -12.43 -6.86 -12.52
C ASP A 61 -12.30 -6.63 -14.03
N ARG A 62 -11.42 -5.72 -14.45
CA ARG A 62 -11.21 -5.41 -15.88
C ARG A 62 -10.42 -6.49 -16.62
N LEU A 63 -9.57 -7.26 -15.92
CA LEU A 63 -8.81 -8.37 -16.49
C LEU A 63 -9.60 -9.68 -16.49
N GLY A 64 -10.58 -9.83 -15.60
CA GLY A 64 -11.24 -11.10 -15.34
C GLY A 64 -10.36 -12.11 -14.59
N THR A 65 -9.26 -11.67 -13.97
CA THR A 65 -8.36 -12.50 -13.17
C THR A 65 -7.63 -11.65 -12.12
N SER A 66 -7.28 -12.27 -10.99
CA SER A 66 -6.41 -11.67 -9.97
C SER A 66 -4.95 -12.14 -10.07
N GLU A 67 -4.58 -12.81 -11.16
CA GLU A 67 -3.22 -13.35 -11.40
C GLU A 67 -2.24 -12.26 -11.87
N PHE A 68 -2.07 -11.25 -11.03
CA PHE A 68 -1.06 -10.21 -11.16
C PHE A 68 -0.64 -9.78 -9.75
N GLY A 69 0.56 -9.21 -9.63
CA GLY A 69 1.01 -8.69 -8.36
C GLY A 69 0.70 -7.22 -8.19
N SER A 70 0.60 -6.77 -6.94
CA SER A 70 0.40 -5.36 -6.61
C SER A 70 1.03 -5.02 -5.27
N GLY A 71 1.46 -3.79 -5.07
CA GLY A 71 2.00 -3.34 -3.79
C GLY A 71 2.21 -1.84 -3.73
N MET A 72 2.57 -1.35 -2.55
CA MET A 72 3.01 0.03 -2.36
C MET A 72 4.52 0.13 -2.56
N GLY A 73 5.01 1.30 -2.95
CA GLY A 73 6.44 1.53 -3.00
C GLY A 73 6.80 2.96 -3.34
N ARG A 74 8.11 3.19 -3.51
CA ARG A 74 8.61 4.46 -4.02
C ARG A 74 8.26 4.62 -5.51
N PRO A 75 8.05 5.85 -5.98
CA PRO A 75 7.87 6.13 -7.40
C PRO A 75 9.14 5.78 -8.20
N PRO A 76 9.03 5.65 -9.54
CA PRO A 76 10.20 5.65 -10.41
C PRO A 76 11.09 6.87 -10.14
N GLU A 77 12.41 6.74 -10.24
CA GLU A 77 13.37 7.81 -9.91
C GLU A 77 13.12 9.11 -10.69
N ASP A 78 12.66 9.01 -11.94
CA ASP A 78 12.39 10.16 -12.80
C ASP A 78 10.94 10.67 -12.75
N ALA A 79 10.08 10.08 -11.92
CA ALA A 79 8.69 10.50 -11.82
C ALA A 79 8.57 11.77 -10.94
N PRO A 80 7.86 12.83 -11.38
CA PRO A 80 7.65 14.05 -10.61
C PRO A 80 6.54 13.85 -9.57
N VAL A 81 6.69 12.83 -8.73
CA VAL A 81 5.71 12.42 -7.71
C VAL A 81 6.45 12.25 -6.40
N ASP A 82 5.96 12.91 -5.36
CA ASP A 82 6.42 12.72 -3.99
C ASP A 82 5.53 11.71 -3.24
N GLY A 83 6.11 11.01 -2.26
CA GLY A 83 5.42 10.04 -1.43
C GLY A 83 5.24 8.66 -2.09
N MET A 84 4.56 7.75 -1.38
CA MET A 84 4.35 6.38 -1.86
C MET A 84 3.35 6.33 -3.01
N VAL A 85 3.52 5.33 -3.87
CA VAL A 85 2.68 5.06 -5.04
C VAL A 85 2.23 3.60 -5.03
N VAL A 86 1.22 3.30 -5.83
CA VAL A 86 0.81 1.92 -6.07
C VAL A 86 1.51 1.36 -7.29
N TRP A 87 2.00 0.13 -7.19
CA TRP A 87 2.55 -0.65 -8.28
C TRP A 87 1.62 -1.81 -8.61
N VAL A 88 1.34 -2.01 -9.90
CA VAL A 88 0.90 -3.29 -10.44
C VAL A 88 2.08 -3.94 -11.14
N HIS A 89 2.26 -5.25 -10.98
CA HIS A 89 3.43 -5.92 -11.54
C HIS A 89 3.14 -7.26 -12.19
N ALA A 90 3.83 -7.48 -13.31
CA ALA A 90 3.88 -8.75 -14.01
C ALA A 90 5.07 -9.54 -13.45
N THR A 91 4.80 -10.65 -12.78
CA THR A 91 5.85 -11.48 -12.17
C THR A 91 6.31 -12.56 -13.15
N TYR A 92 7.56 -12.46 -13.56
CA TYR A 92 8.29 -13.53 -14.23
C TYR A 92 8.97 -14.36 -13.16
N SER A 93 8.92 -15.67 -13.28
CA SER A 93 9.69 -16.54 -12.38
C SER A 93 10.55 -17.49 -13.18
N GLU A 94 11.68 -17.87 -12.60
CA GLU A 94 12.54 -18.91 -13.18
C GLU A 94 12.34 -20.20 -12.37
N ARG A 95 12.06 -21.29 -13.08
CA ARG A 95 11.88 -22.61 -12.50
C ARG A 95 12.63 -23.62 -13.35
N ASP A 96 13.57 -24.33 -12.74
CA ASP A 96 14.35 -25.40 -13.41
C ASP A 96 15.06 -24.92 -14.71
N GLY A 97 15.47 -23.64 -14.75
CA GLY A 97 16.09 -23.01 -15.93
C GLY A 97 15.11 -22.56 -17.02
N GLU A 98 13.80 -22.68 -16.79
CA GLU A 98 12.75 -22.18 -17.68
C GLU A 98 12.09 -20.91 -17.10
N THR A 99 11.93 -19.89 -17.96
CA THR A 99 11.19 -18.68 -17.60
C THR A 99 9.70 -18.93 -17.69
N VAL A 100 9.02 -18.88 -16.54
CA VAL A 100 7.57 -18.85 -16.44
C VAL A 100 7.10 -17.42 -16.74
N THR A 101 6.26 -17.28 -17.76
CA THR A 101 5.67 -16.00 -18.15
C THR A 101 4.46 -15.68 -17.27
N PRO A 102 4.21 -14.39 -16.96
CA PRO A 102 3.04 -13.99 -16.20
C PRO A 102 1.75 -14.25 -16.99
N ALA A 103 0.68 -14.62 -16.28
CA ALA A 103 -0.66 -14.79 -16.86
C ALA A 103 -1.15 -13.49 -17.53
N VAL A 104 -0.78 -12.34 -16.97
CA VAL A 104 -1.08 -11.02 -17.53
C VAL A 104 0.23 -10.29 -17.89
N PRO A 105 0.48 -9.96 -19.17
CA PRO A 105 1.70 -9.26 -19.55
C PRO A 105 1.68 -7.81 -19.07
N LEU A 106 2.87 -7.23 -18.83
CA LEU A 106 3.05 -5.86 -18.35
C LEU A 106 2.26 -4.83 -19.16
N ALA A 107 2.30 -4.91 -20.49
CA ALA A 107 1.59 -3.97 -21.35
C ALA A 107 0.08 -3.98 -21.10
N ARG A 108 -0.50 -5.15 -20.80
CA ARG A 108 -1.93 -5.26 -20.50
C ARG A 108 -2.26 -4.74 -19.11
N LEU A 109 -1.39 -4.96 -18.12
CA LEU A 109 -1.52 -4.36 -16.79
C LEU A 109 -1.50 -2.84 -16.87
N ALA A 110 -0.55 -2.26 -17.59
CA ALA A 110 -0.41 -0.81 -17.75
C ALA A 110 -1.60 -0.17 -18.48
N ASP A 111 -2.23 -0.89 -19.40
CA ASP A 111 -3.41 -0.43 -20.13
C ASP A 111 -4.70 -0.49 -19.28
N VAL A 112 -4.81 -1.52 -18.44
CA VAL A 112 -6.04 -1.83 -17.72
C VAL A 112 -6.09 -1.23 -16.32
N ALA A 113 -4.96 -1.11 -15.63
CA ALA A 113 -4.91 -0.52 -14.30
C ALA A 113 -5.35 0.96 -14.35
N PRO A 114 -6.02 1.47 -13.29
CA PRO A 114 -6.16 2.91 -13.10
C PRO A 114 -4.79 3.58 -13.15
N ARG A 115 -4.70 4.81 -13.65
CA ARG A 115 -3.43 5.59 -13.63
C ARG A 115 -3.22 6.32 -12.31
N SER A 116 -4.31 6.58 -11.60
CA SER A 116 -4.32 7.21 -10.29
C SER A 116 -5.63 6.88 -9.57
N VAL A 117 -5.63 7.10 -8.26
CA VAL A 117 -6.82 7.05 -7.41
C VAL A 117 -6.84 8.30 -6.53
N ASP A 118 -7.96 9.03 -6.53
CA ASP A 118 -8.17 10.11 -5.58
C ASP A 118 -8.71 9.52 -4.28
N VAL A 119 -8.04 9.82 -3.17
CA VAL A 119 -8.37 9.29 -1.85
C VAL A 119 -8.53 10.45 -0.87
N SER A 120 -9.61 10.38 -0.08
CA SER A 120 -9.88 11.25 1.05
C SER A 120 -10.08 10.39 2.28
N VAL A 121 -9.29 10.64 3.31
CA VAL A 121 -9.33 9.94 4.60
C VAL A 121 -9.54 10.97 5.71
N SER A 122 -10.27 10.58 6.75
CA SER A 122 -10.57 11.45 7.90
C SER A 122 -10.33 10.71 9.20
N MET A 123 -9.68 11.36 10.17
CA MET A 123 -9.44 10.81 11.51
C MET A 123 -9.64 11.89 12.57
N ALA A 124 -10.52 11.62 13.54
CA ALA A 124 -10.88 12.56 14.62
C ALA A 124 -11.26 13.99 14.15
N GLY A 125 -11.84 14.12 12.95
CA GLY A 125 -12.25 15.39 12.36
C GLY A 125 -11.17 16.11 11.53
N ASP A 126 -9.92 15.62 11.54
CA ASP A 126 -8.91 16.05 10.59
C ASP A 126 -9.04 15.26 9.28
N GLU A 127 -8.93 15.98 8.17
CA GLU A 127 -9.03 15.41 6.82
C GLU A 127 -7.69 15.47 6.10
N PHE A 128 -7.42 14.45 5.29
CA PHE A 128 -6.30 14.40 4.38
C PHE A 128 -6.78 13.85 3.05
N SER A 129 -6.39 14.51 1.95
CA SER A 129 -6.73 14.08 0.60
C SER A 129 -5.49 14.10 -0.28
N ARG A 130 -5.34 13.07 -1.10
CA ARG A 130 -4.29 13.01 -2.13
C ARG A 130 -4.71 12.18 -3.32
N THR A 131 -4.12 12.48 -4.45
CA THR A 131 -4.10 11.59 -5.61
C THR A 131 -2.93 10.63 -5.45
N VAL A 132 -3.19 9.33 -5.48
CA VAL A 132 -2.16 8.27 -5.44
C VAL A 132 -1.93 7.77 -6.86
N PRO A 133 -0.73 7.99 -7.44
CA PRO A 133 -0.41 7.48 -8.77
C PRO A 133 -0.22 5.97 -8.79
N VAL A 134 -0.45 5.39 -9.95
CA VAL A 134 -0.29 3.96 -10.20
C VAL A 134 0.70 3.74 -11.33
N PHE A 135 1.69 2.90 -11.06
CA PHE A 135 2.71 2.53 -12.03
C PHE A 135 2.68 1.03 -12.30
N ALA A 136 3.18 0.62 -13.46
CA ALA A 136 3.31 -0.77 -13.85
C ALA A 136 4.78 -1.15 -14.00
N ARG A 137 5.18 -2.33 -13.53
CA ARG A 137 6.55 -2.87 -13.71
C ARG A 137 6.55 -4.37 -13.93
N SER A 138 7.64 -4.89 -14.47
CA SER A 138 7.93 -6.34 -14.44
C SER A 138 8.86 -6.65 -13.28
N GLU A 139 8.66 -7.78 -12.64
CA GLU A 139 9.57 -8.30 -11.61
C GLU A 139 9.99 -9.72 -11.98
N THR A 140 11.28 -10.03 -11.83
CA THR A 140 11.80 -11.39 -12.01
C THR A 140 12.13 -11.96 -10.64
N VAL A 141 11.53 -13.09 -10.30
CA VAL A 141 11.80 -13.82 -9.05
C VAL A 141 12.51 -15.11 -9.39
N GLY A 142 13.81 -15.18 -9.06
CA GLY A 142 14.61 -16.40 -9.12
C GLY A 142 14.71 -17.05 -7.74
N TRP A 143 14.49 -18.36 -7.68
CA TRP A 143 14.79 -19.17 -6.49
C TRP A 143 16.11 -19.88 -6.77
N ALA A 144 17.12 -19.62 -5.92
CA ALA A 144 18.41 -20.32 -5.96
C ALA A 144 18.32 -21.67 -5.22
#